data_AF-A0A7C5RAQ2-F1
#
_entry.id   AF-A0A7C5RAQ2-F1
#
_cell.length_a   1.000
_cell.length_b   1.000
_cell.length_c   1.000
_cell.angle_alpha   90.00
_cell.angle_beta   90.00
_cell.angle_gamma   90.00
#
_symmetry.space_group_name_H-M   'P 1'
#
loop_
_entity.id
_entity.type
_entity.pdbx_description
1 polymer ?
#
loop_
_entity_poly.entity_id
_entity_poly.type
_entity_poly.pdbx_seq_one_letter_code
_entity_poly.pdbx_strand_id
1 'polypeptide(L)'
;MLAQDTELKLPVPGIWIWMGGAGLILELLLLWATYHSSGHWIVLLVAGAFAAGVALYNPFWGFLLAIFVEFSGIVWGFSIPFGFFSVVAITALGWVFDVFGRMKFSIRFDFQLIWMFALLGAVLFASLDAFNLRVSLGKVLSYSKLLFFYFLILQIVRTPKQLGLIFWAMVYAMLFTIAVGILGVFFPLPILGTVEQGFRFRGLMNDPNVLALHVLIIFPIIALFVFHVRSNVKRYALVFLLILLFFVLLATFSRGATLGFSAIVLGLLYVLRR
;
A
#
# COMPACT_ATOMS: atom_id res chain seq x y z
N MET A 1 30.90 -11.81 -19.34
CA MET A 1 30.86 -10.73 -18.34
C MET A 1 29.98 -11.21 -17.19
N LEU A 2 30.62 -11.68 -16.12
CA LEU A 2 29.97 -12.22 -14.94
C LEU A 2 29.31 -11.08 -14.16
N ALA A 3 28.00 -11.15 -13.96
CA ALA A 3 27.27 -10.26 -13.06
C ALA A 3 27.86 -10.46 -11.65
N GLN A 4 28.55 -9.44 -11.14
CA GLN A 4 28.98 -9.43 -9.76
C GLN A 4 27.74 -9.52 -8.87
N ASP A 5 27.72 -10.55 -8.03
CA ASP A 5 26.78 -10.74 -6.91
C ASP A 5 26.80 -9.50 -6.01
N THR A 6 26.02 -8.49 -6.34
CA THR A 6 25.56 -7.52 -5.35
C THR A 6 24.59 -8.26 -4.46
N GLU A 7 25.13 -8.94 -3.44
CA GLU A 7 24.34 -9.48 -2.34
C GLU A 7 23.37 -8.39 -1.89
N LEU A 8 22.08 -8.63 -2.11
CA LEU A 8 21.02 -7.80 -1.59
C LEU A 8 21.04 -7.99 -0.07
N LYS A 9 21.96 -7.28 0.61
CA LYS A 9 22.06 -7.26 2.08
C LYS A 9 20.75 -6.67 2.58
N LEU A 10 19.83 -7.56 2.95
CA LEU A 10 18.59 -7.21 3.61
C LEU A 10 18.95 -6.34 4.83
N PRO A 11 18.37 -5.15 4.98
CA PRO A 11 18.70 -4.27 6.09
C PRO A 11 18.45 -4.99 7.42
N VAL A 12 19.38 -4.80 8.37
CA VAL A 12 19.33 -5.40 9.70
C VAL A 12 18.03 -4.95 10.41
N PRO A 13 17.29 -5.83 11.11
CA PRO A 13 15.97 -5.54 11.71
C PRO A 13 15.94 -4.45 12.78
N GLY A 14 17.10 -3.93 13.22
CA GLY A 14 17.22 -3.12 14.45
C GLY A 14 16.41 -1.82 14.44
N ILE A 15 16.34 -1.09 13.32
CA ILE A 15 15.54 0.14 13.21
C ILE A 15 14.04 -0.17 13.00
N TRP A 16 13.73 -1.36 12.46
CA TRP A 16 12.37 -1.79 12.12
C TRP A 16 11.55 -2.17 13.34
N ILE A 17 12.17 -2.74 14.37
CA ILE A 17 11.50 -3.09 15.64
C ILE A 17 11.07 -1.82 16.38
N TRP A 18 11.85 -0.74 16.30
CA TRP A 18 11.49 0.54 16.92
C TRP A 18 10.42 1.30 16.14
N MET A 19 10.42 1.28 14.81
CA MET A 19 9.40 1.98 14.01
C MET A 19 8.10 1.19 13.85
N GLY A 20 8.18 -0.15 13.73
CA GLY A 20 7.02 -1.03 13.80
C GLY A 20 6.41 -1.02 15.20
N GLY A 21 7.23 -1.05 16.26
CA GLY A 21 6.78 -0.94 17.64
C GLY A 21 6.19 0.42 18.00
N ALA A 22 6.84 1.53 17.60
CA ALA A 22 6.31 2.88 17.84
C ALA A 22 5.06 3.17 16.99
N GLY A 23 5.01 2.69 15.74
CA GLY A 23 3.82 2.74 14.90
C GLY A 23 2.67 1.94 15.50
N LEU A 24 2.93 0.72 15.96
CA LEU A 24 1.93 -0.15 16.58
C LEU A 24 1.48 0.36 17.96
N ILE A 25 2.36 0.98 18.75
CA ILE A 25 2.01 1.66 20.01
C ILE A 25 1.19 2.92 19.73
N LEU A 26 1.56 3.73 18.73
CA LEU A 26 0.80 4.91 18.32
C LEU A 26 -0.57 4.50 17.76
N GLU A 27 -0.65 3.38 17.03
CA GLU A 27 -1.88 2.80 16.49
C GLU A 27 -2.75 2.17 17.58
N LEU A 28 -2.17 1.49 18.58
CA LEU A 28 -2.90 1.00 19.75
C LEU A 28 -3.39 2.16 20.62
N LEU A 29 -2.64 3.26 20.73
CA LEU A 29 -3.08 4.50 21.36
C LEU A 29 -4.17 5.20 20.55
N LEU A 30 -4.10 5.15 19.21
CA LEU A 30 -5.15 5.66 18.31
C LEU A 30 -6.43 4.83 18.42
N LEU A 31 -6.32 3.50 18.45
CA LEU A 31 -7.44 2.56 18.64
C LEU A 31 -8.09 2.74 20.02
N TRP A 32 -7.26 2.84 21.07
CA TRP A 32 -7.71 3.11 22.44
C TRP A 32 -8.35 4.50 22.57
N ALA A 33 -7.77 5.53 21.93
CA ALA A 33 -8.35 6.86 21.86
C ALA A 33 -9.72 6.80 21.16
N THR A 34 -9.83 6.27 19.94
CA THR A 34 -11.11 6.19 19.20
C THR A 34 -12.24 5.49 19.97
N TYR A 35 -11.92 4.64 20.95
CA TYR A 35 -12.90 3.94 21.79
C TYR A 35 -13.56 4.82 22.87
N HIS A 36 -13.02 5.99 23.24
CA HIS A 36 -13.51 6.81 24.38
C HIS A 36 -13.68 8.32 24.07
N SER A 37 -14.83 8.71 23.50
CA SER A 37 -15.44 10.08 23.43
C SER A 37 -14.60 11.33 23.04
N SER A 38 -15.10 12.08 22.04
CA SER A 38 -14.95 13.52 21.71
C SER A 38 -13.58 14.25 21.70
N GLY A 39 -12.48 13.67 22.18
CA GLY A 39 -11.13 14.28 22.20
C GLY A 39 -10.22 13.91 21.02
N HIS A 40 -10.70 13.07 20.09
CA HIS A 40 -9.86 12.32 19.14
C HIS A 40 -9.26 13.11 17.99
N TRP A 41 -9.77 14.32 17.76
CA TRP A 41 -9.19 15.21 16.76
C TRP A 41 -7.76 15.59 17.13
N ILE A 42 -7.40 15.66 18.42
CA ILE A 42 -6.04 16.01 18.85
C ILE A 42 -5.06 14.90 18.47
N VAL A 43 -5.40 13.65 18.74
CA VAL A 43 -4.51 12.52 18.41
C VAL A 43 -4.37 12.37 16.89
N LEU A 44 -5.47 12.50 16.14
CA LEU A 44 -5.43 12.49 14.67
C LEU A 44 -4.66 13.69 14.10
N LEU A 45 -4.76 14.86 14.72
CA LEU A 45 -4.04 16.06 14.30
C LEU A 45 -2.54 15.94 14.59
N VAL A 46 -2.16 15.41 15.76
CA VAL A 46 -0.76 15.14 16.10
C VAL A 46 -0.18 14.06 15.18
N ALA A 47 -0.91 12.96 14.95
CA ALA A 47 -0.47 11.90 14.04
C ALA A 47 -0.37 12.42 12.60
N GLY A 48 -1.32 13.22 12.15
CA GLY A 48 -1.32 13.87 10.83
C GLY A 48 -0.19 14.89 10.68
N ALA A 49 0.08 15.70 11.70
CA ALA A 49 1.19 16.66 11.72
C ALA A 49 2.54 15.93 11.72
N PHE A 50 2.67 14.85 12.49
CA PHE A 50 3.87 14.01 12.48
C PHE A 50 4.10 13.37 11.11
N ALA A 51 3.05 12.74 10.53
CA ALA A 51 3.07 12.20 9.19
C ALA A 51 3.49 13.25 8.15
N ALA A 52 2.96 14.47 8.28
CA ALA A 52 3.30 15.57 7.39
C ALA A 52 4.76 16.01 7.56
N GLY A 53 5.23 16.15 8.80
CA GLY A 53 6.62 16.46 9.10
C GLY A 53 7.59 15.43 8.52
N VAL A 54 7.28 14.14 8.66
CA VAL A 54 8.07 13.04 8.06
C VAL A 54 8.10 13.13 6.54
N ALA A 55 6.93 13.35 5.91
CA ALA A 55 6.82 13.44 4.46
C ALA A 55 7.53 14.67 3.88
N LEU A 56 7.51 15.81 4.58
CA LEU A 56 8.23 17.02 4.20
C LEU A 56 9.74 16.91 4.43
N TYR A 57 10.17 16.26 5.51
CA TYR A 57 11.58 16.06 5.83
C TYR A 57 12.28 15.14 4.81
N ASN A 58 11.59 14.08 4.40
CA ASN A 58 12.12 13.13 3.43
C ASN A 58 10.97 12.56 2.57
N PRO A 59 10.92 12.90 1.28
CA PRO A 59 9.84 12.48 0.39
C PRO A 59 9.73 10.95 0.28
N PHE A 60 10.83 10.22 0.46
CA PHE A 60 10.80 8.76 0.43
C PHE A 60 10.07 8.17 1.63
N TRP A 61 10.25 8.73 2.83
CA TRP A 61 9.50 8.29 4.00
C TRP A 61 8.02 8.67 3.89
N GLY A 62 7.71 9.85 3.35
CA GLY A 62 6.34 10.22 2.99
C GLY A 62 5.70 9.23 2.02
N PHE A 63 6.44 8.81 1.00
CA PHE A 63 5.98 7.85 0.02
C PHE A 63 5.73 6.46 0.63
N LEU A 64 6.61 5.99 1.53
CA LEU A 64 6.38 4.74 2.27
C LEU A 64 5.13 4.82 3.14
N LEU A 65 4.87 5.96 3.77
CA LEU A 65 3.65 6.18 4.53
C LEU A 65 2.41 6.18 3.61
N ALA A 66 2.49 6.80 2.43
CA ALA A 66 1.41 6.77 1.45
C ALA A 66 1.09 5.34 0.98
N ILE A 67 2.12 4.53 0.69
CA ILE A 67 1.99 3.10 0.39
C ILE A 67 1.31 2.36 1.55
N PHE A 68 1.77 2.60 2.78
CA PHE A 68 1.20 1.94 3.95
C PHE A 68 -0.27 2.29 4.13
N VAL A 69 -0.63 3.56 4.01
CA VAL A 69 -2.01 4.06 4.14
C VAL A 69 -2.93 3.46 3.06
N GLU A 70 -2.45 3.36 1.81
CA GLU A 70 -3.19 2.75 0.70
C GLU A 70 -3.38 1.24 0.90
N PHE A 71 -2.32 0.50 1.23
CA PHE A 71 -2.41 -0.96 1.32
C PHE A 71 -3.03 -1.44 2.63
N SER A 72 -3.04 -0.62 3.68
CA SER A 72 -3.62 -0.97 4.98
C SER A 72 -5.14 -0.84 4.99
N GLY A 73 -5.72 -0.07 4.10
CA GLY A 73 -7.15 0.18 4.15
C GLY A 73 -7.55 1.22 5.19
N ILE A 74 -6.60 1.80 5.94
CA ILE A 74 -6.89 2.60 7.13
C ILE A 74 -7.82 3.77 6.85
N VAL A 75 -7.61 4.45 5.72
CA VAL A 75 -8.43 5.60 5.33
C VAL A 75 -9.88 5.21 5.05
N TRP A 76 -10.10 4.05 4.44
CA TRP A 76 -11.44 3.58 4.12
C TRP A 76 -12.13 3.01 5.36
N GLY A 77 -11.43 2.16 6.13
CA GLY A 77 -11.96 1.55 7.34
C GLY A 77 -12.38 2.58 8.38
N PHE A 78 -11.60 3.65 8.56
CA PHE A 78 -11.93 4.75 9.48
C PHE A 78 -12.72 5.89 8.81
N SER A 79 -13.11 5.75 7.55
CA SER A 79 -13.86 6.78 6.79
C SER A 79 -13.19 8.17 6.83
N ILE A 80 -11.86 8.22 6.75
CA ILE A 80 -11.09 9.46 6.82
C ILE A 80 -11.31 10.26 5.53
N PRO A 81 -11.88 11.48 5.59
CA PRO A 81 -12.12 12.28 4.40
C PRO A 81 -10.79 12.64 3.73
N PHE A 82 -10.75 12.51 2.39
CA PHE A 82 -9.56 12.76 1.56
C PHE A 82 -8.31 11.93 1.89
N GLY A 83 -8.38 10.96 2.82
CA GLY A 83 -7.23 10.47 3.59
C GLY A 83 -5.98 10.09 2.78
N PHE A 84 -6.08 9.16 1.81
CA PHE A 84 -4.94 8.76 0.99
C PHE A 84 -4.38 9.93 0.17
N PHE A 85 -5.27 10.75 -0.39
CA PHE A 85 -4.89 11.88 -1.22
C PHE A 85 -4.11 12.93 -0.44
N SER A 86 -4.48 13.18 0.83
CA SER A 86 -3.76 14.11 1.70
C SER A 86 -2.31 13.66 1.92
N VAL A 87 -2.07 12.37 2.20
CA VAL A 87 -0.71 11.85 2.41
C VAL A 87 0.13 11.91 1.12
N VAL A 88 -0.49 11.59 -0.02
CA VAL A 88 0.16 11.72 -1.34
C VAL A 88 0.49 13.17 -1.67
N ALA A 89 -0.43 14.11 -1.44
CA ALA A 89 -0.24 15.52 -1.71
C ALA A 89 0.89 16.11 -0.85
N ILE A 90 0.93 15.77 0.43
CA ILE A 90 2.00 16.21 1.33
C ILE A 90 3.36 15.59 0.92
N THR A 91 3.36 14.32 0.51
CA THR A 91 4.56 13.66 -0.04
C THR A 91 5.05 14.34 -1.31
N ALA A 92 4.14 14.72 -2.21
CA ALA A 92 4.47 15.46 -3.42
C ALA A 92 5.03 16.85 -3.09
N LEU A 93 4.45 17.56 -2.12
CA LEU A 93 4.99 18.84 -1.64
C LEU A 93 6.39 18.67 -1.04
N GLY A 94 6.60 17.64 -0.22
CA GLY A 94 7.92 17.31 0.30
C GLY A 94 8.93 17.05 -0.81
N TRP A 95 8.53 16.31 -1.84
CA TRP A 95 9.38 16.09 -3.02
C TRP A 95 9.71 17.38 -3.75
N VAL A 96 8.73 18.27 -3.96
CA VAL A 96 8.95 19.60 -4.55
C VAL A 96 9.98 20.38 -3.72
N PHE A 97 9.81 20.47 -2.39
CA PHE A 97 10.77 21.15 -1.52
C PHE A 97 12.17 20.52 -1.58
N ASP A 98 12.28 19.19 -1.66
CA ASP A 98 13.57 18.50 -1.81
C ASP A 98 14.27 18.84 -3.14
N VAL A 99 13.51 18.89 -4.24
CA VAL A 99 14.03 19.25 -5.57
C VAL A 99 14.52 20.68 -5.61
N PHE A 100 13.70 21.63 -5.15
CA PHE A 100 14.05 23.06 -5.11
C PHE A 100 15.18 23.32 -4.12
N GLY A 101 15.13 22.75 -2.92
CA GLY A 101 16.14 22.94 -1.88
C GLY A 101 17.51 22.39 -2.25
N ARG A 102 17.57 21.30 -3.05
CA ARG A 102 18.83 20.76 -3.57
C ARG A 102 19.26 21.37 -4.90
N MET A 103 18.44 22.23 -5.51
CA MET A 103 18.65 22.78 -6.86
C MET A 103 18.89 21.68 -7.92
N LYS A 104 18.26 20.51 -7.75
CA LYS A 104 18.43 19.35 -8.63
C LYS A 104 17.16 19.10 -9.43
N PHE A 105 16.98 19.88 -10.49
CA PHE A 105 15.87 19.72 -11.43
C PHE A 105 16.17 18.57 -12.41
N SER A 106 15.97 17.34 -11.95
CA SER A 106 15.97 16.16 -12.83
C SER A 106 14.63 15.46 -12.72
N ILE A 107 13.76 15.65 -13.71
CA ILE A 107 12.51 14.90 -13.81
C ILE A 107 12.78 13.67 -14.68
N ARG A 108 12.51 12.50 -14.14
CA ARG A 108 12.64 11.23 -14.87
C ARG A 108 11.34 10.94 -15.62
N PHE A 109 11.45 10.65 -16.90
CA PHE A 109 10.35 10.17 -17.73
C PHE A 109 10.72 8.81 -18.30
N ASP A 110 9.74 7.92 -18.34
CA ASP A 110 9.84 6.66 -19.07
C ASP A 110 8.68 6.51 -20.05
N PHE A 111 8.75 5.48 -20.87
CA PHE A 111 7.74 5.23 -21.91
C PHE A 111 6.37 4.87 -21.29
N GLN A 112 6.37 4.18 -20.15
CA GLN A 112 5.16 3.81 -19.41
C GLN A 112 4.39 5.05 -18.97
N LEU A 113 5.07 6.08 -18.44
CA LEU A 113 4.45 7.33 -18.02
C LEU A 113 3.73 8.02 -19.19
N ILE A 114 4.33 8.00 -20.39
CA ILE A 114 3.69 8.54 -21.61
C ILE A 114 2.37 7.81 -21.90
N TRP A 115 2.36 6.48 -21.84
CA TRP A 115 1.12 5.70 -22.03
C TRP A 115 0.08 5.98 -20.96
N MET A 116 0.50 6.21 -19.72
CA MET A 116 -0.42 6.57 -18.65
C MET A 116 -1.03 7.95 -18.88
N PHE A 117 -0.25 8.92 -19.37
CA PHE A 117 -0.78 10.22 -19.80
C PHE A 117 -1.74 10.08 -20.98
N ALA A 118 -1.40 9.28 -21.99
CA ALA A 118 -2.26 9.02 -23.14
C ALA A 118 -3.58 8.37 -22.72
N LEU A 119 -3.53 7.38 -21.82
CA LEU A 119 -4.71 6.75 -21.23
C LEU A 119 -5.55 7.77 -20.46
N LEU A 120 -4.92 8.59 -19.61
CA LEU A 120 -5.65 9.62 -18.87
C LEU A 120 -6.31 10.64 -19.81
N GLY A 121 -5.61 11.04 -20.88
CA GLY A 121 -6.16 11.90 -21.92
C GLY A 121 -7.37 11.26 -22.59
N ALA A 122 -7.28 9.99 -22.99
CA ALA A 122 -8.39 9.26 -23.59
C ALA A 122 -9.60 9.16 -22.63
N VAL A 123 -9.36 8.86 -21.35
CA VAL A 123 -10.40 8.83 -20.32
C VAL A 123 -11.03 10.21 -20.15
N LEU A 124 -10.24 11.28 -20.10
CA LEU A 124 -10.74 12.66 -20.02
C LEU A 124 -11.62 13.01 -21.23
N PHE A 125 -11.16 12.73 -22.45
CA PHE A 125 -11.93 12.98 -23.67
C PHE A 125 -13.24 12.19 -23.68
N ALA A 126 -13.20 10.89 -23.34
CA ALA A 126 -14.41 10.08 -23.23
C ALA A 126 -15.34 10.58 -22.12
N SER A 127 -14.81 11.16 -21.05
CA SER A 127 -15.60 11.69 -19.95
C SER A 127 -16.37 12.96 -20.31
N LEU A 128 -15.88 13.77 -21.25
CA LEU A 128 -16.55 14.99 -21.70
C LEU A 128 -17.85 14.70 -22.48
N ASP A 129 -17.94 13.54 -23.12
CA ASP A 129 -19.13 13.07 -23.86
C ASP A 129 -20.08 12.22 -23.01
N ALA A 130 -19.79 12.03 -21.72
CA ALA A 130 -20.57 11.14 -20.87
C ALA A 130 -21.92 11.77 -20.47
N PHE A 131 -22.99 10.96 -20.51
CA PHE A 131 -24.34 11.37 -20.08
C PHE A 131 -24.38 11.97 -18.66
N ASN A 132 -23.54 11.46 -17.75
CA ASN A 132 -23.34 12.04 -16.43
C ASN A 132 -21.89 12.48 -16.24
N LEU A 133 -21.63 13.74 -16.60
CA LEU A 133 -20.31 14.35 -16.54
C LEU A 133 -19.68 14.27 -15.13
N ARG A 134 -20.47 14.47 -14.06
CA ARG A 134 -19.95 14.46 -12.69
C ARG A 134 -19.39 13.09 -12.29
N VAL A 135 -20.13 12.02 -12.59
CA VAL A 135 -19.68 10.64 -12.31
C VAL A 135 -18.44 10.31 -13.14
N SER A 136 -18.43 10.74 -14.40
CA SER A 136 -17.33 10.49 -15.32
C SER A 136 -16.04 11.21 -14.93
N LEU A 137 -16.12 12.50 -14.55
CA LEU A 137 -14.98 13.24 -14.01
C LEU A 137 -14.44 12.63 -12.71
N GLY A 138 -15.31 12.00 -11.90
CA GLY A 138 -14.88 11.19 -10.76
C GLY A 138 -13.96 10.03 -11.16
N LYS A 139 -14.16 9.43 -12.34
CA LYS A 139 -13.26 8.40 -12.88
C LYS A 139 -11.94 8.98 -13.35
N VAL A 140 -11.95 10.13 -14.03
CA VAL A 140 -10.72 10.86 -14.40
C VAL A 140 -9.85 11.07 -13.16
N LEU A 141 -10.43 11.57 -12.07
CA LEU A 141 -9.71 11.76 -10.81
C LEU A 141 -9.11 10.46 -10.25
N SER A 142 -9.82 9.33 -10.35
CA SER A 142 -9.28 8.03 -9.95
C SER A 142 -8.08 7.60 -10.80
N TYR A 143 -8.12 7.78 -12.12
CA TYR A 143 -6.97 7.48 -12.99
C TYR A 143 -5.81 8.45 -12.77
N SER A 144 -6.10 9.74 -12.52
CA SER A 144 -5.08 10.72 -12.16
C SER A 144 -4.31 10.31 -10.91
N LYS A 145 -4.96 9.72 -9.89
CA LYS A 145 -4.26 9.22 -8.69
C LYS A 145 -3.19 8.18 -9.04
N LEU A 146 -3.52 7.25 -9.94
CA LEU A 146 -2.61 6.20 -10.38
C LEU A 146 -1.42 6.78 -11.16
N LEU A 147 -1.68 7.77 -12.03
CA LEU A 147 -0.63 8.53 -12.72
C LEU A 147 0.29 9.27 -11.73
N PHE A 148 -0.29 10.00 -10.77
CA PHE A 148 0.47 10.70 -9.74
C PHE A 148 1.33 9.75 -8.91
N PHE A 149 0.78 8.59 -8.55
CA PHE A 149 1.51 7.59 -7.78
C PHE A 149 2.71 7.04 -8.55
N TYR A 150 2.51 6.70 -9.82
CA TYR A 150 3.59 6.24 -10.69
C TYR A 150 4.66 7.31 -10.90
N PHE A 151 4.24 8.55 -11.13
CA PHE A 151 5.15 9.68 -11.22
C PHE A 151 6.01 9.82 -9.95
N LEU A 152 5.40 9.76 -8.76
CA LEU A 152 6.14 9.82 -7.49
C LEU A 152 7.11 8.65 -7.34
N ILE A 153 6.74 7.44 -7.75
CA ILE A 153 7.67 6.29 -7.76
C ILE A 153 8.91 6.63 -8.59
N LEU A 154 8.73 7.12 -9.82
CA LEU A 154 9.84 7.47 -10.71
C LEU A 154 10.76 8.55 -10.13
N GLN A 155 10.20 9.56 -9.46
CA GLN A 155 10.99 10.68 -8.94
C GLN A 155 11.67 10.38 -7.60
N ILE A 156 11.01 9.62 -6.72
CA ILE A 156 11.43 9.40 -5.34
C ILE A 156 12.29 8.14 -5.21
N VAL A 157 11.96 7.06 -5.93
CA VAL A 157 12.65 5.77 -5.80
C VAL A 157 13.90 5.77 -6.67
N ARG A 158 15.06 5.70 -6.02
CA ARG A 158 16.38 5.82 -6.66
C ARG A 158 17.21 4.56 -6.59
N THR A 159 16.91 3.64 -5.67
CA THR A 159 17.74 2.47 -5.41
C THR A 159 16.91 1.19 -5.30
N PRO A 160 17.47 0.02 -5.68
CA PRO A 160 16.84 -1.28 -5.43
C PRO A 160 16.50 -1.53 -3.96
N LYS A 161 17.29 -0.97 -3.03
CA LYS A 161 17.01 -1.04 -1.59
C LYS A 161 15.68 -0.36 -1.25
N GLN A 162 15.45 0.84 -1.77
CA GLN A 162 14.20 1.57 -1.58
C GLN A 162 12.99 0.82 -2.15
N LEU A 163 13.14 0.17 -3.31
CA LEU A 163 12.11 -0.69 -3.86
C LEU A 163 11.77 -1.86 -2.92
N GLY A 164 12.79 -2.48 -2.34
CA GLY A 164 12.60 -3.51 -1.31
C GLY A 164 11.83 -2.99 -0.08
N LEU A 165 12.10 -1.75 0.36
CA LEU A 165 11.36 -1.14 1.47
C LEU A 165 9.90 -0.86 1.13
N ILE A 166 9.61 -0.48 -0.12
CA ILE A 166 8.23 -0.30 -0.60
C ILE A 166 7.48 -1.62 -0.52
N PHE A 167 8.08 -2.71 -1.00
CA PHE A 167 7.49 -4.04 -0.90
C PHE A 167 7.21 -4.45 0.55
N TRP A 168 8.16 -4.22 1.45
CA TRP A 168 7.95 -4.48 2.87
C TRP A 168 6.86 -3.59 3.48
N ALA A 169 6.77 -2.31 3.10
CA ALA A 169 5.68 -1.44 3.55
C ALA A 169 4.31 -1.97 3.10
N MET A 170 4.18 -2.46 1.87
CA MET A 170 2.94 -3.12 1.39
C MET A 170 2.62 -4.37 2.22
N VAL A 171 3.62 -5.20 2.51
CA VAL A 171 3.46 -6.41 3.34
C VAL A 171 3.01 -6.06 4.76
N TYR A 172 3.65 -5.09 5.40
CA TYR A 172 3.28 -4.65 6.75
C TYR A 172 1.89 -4.04 6.79
N ALA A 173 1.53 -3.24 5.79
CA ALA A 173 0.19 -2.69 5.64
C ALA A 173 -0.87 -3.79 5.48
N MET A 174 -0.54 -4.83 4.71
CA MET A 174 -1.41 -6.01 4.55
C MET A 174 -1.56 -6.80 5.85
N LEU A 175 -0.47 -7.02 6.58
CA LEU A 175 -0.52 -7.67 7.88
C LEU A 175 -1.36 -6.86 8.88
N PHE A 176 -1.23 -5.54 8.86
CA PHE A 176 -2.03 -4.64 9.69
C PHE A 176 -3.52 -4.76 9.37
N THR A 177 -3.91 -4.68 8.11
CA THR A 177 -5.33 -4.80 7.71
C THR A 177 -5.92 -6.17 8.05
N ILE A 178 -5.12 -7.23 7.91
CA ILE A 178 -5.53 -8.59 8.29
C ILE A 178 -5.69 -8.71 9.81
N ALA A 179 -4.73 -8.22 10.59
CA ALA A 179 -4.79 -8.26 12.05
C ALA A 179 -6.01 -7.50 12.58
N VAL A 180 -6.25 -6.28 12.08
CA VAL A 180 -7.42 -5.49 12.46
C VAL A 180 -8.72 -6.17 12.01
N GLY A 181 -8.75 -6.76 10.83
CA GLY A 181 -9.88 -7.54 10.35
C GLY A 181 -10.21 -8.75 11.25
N ILE A 182 -9.20 -9.51 11.66
CA ILE A 182 -9.36 -10.64 12.57
C ILE A 182 -9.87 -10.16 13.93
N LEU A 183 -9.31 -9.08 14.47
CA LEU A 183 -9.79 -8.49 15.72
C LEU A 183 -11.25 -8.05 15.59
N GLY A 184 -11.64 -7.44 14.47
CA GLY A 184 -13.03 -7.04 14.20
C GLY A 184 -14.04 -8.21 14.11
N VAL A 185 -13.57 -9.44 13.85
CA VAL A 185 -14.42 -10.65 13.89
C VAL A 185 -14.74 -11.05 15.34
N PHE A 186 -13.79 -10.91 16.26
CA PHE A 186 -13.96 -11.32 17.65
C PHE A 186 -14.47 -10.20 18.56
N PHE A 187 -14.17 -8.94 18.21
CA PHE A 187 -14.55 -7.76 18.98
C PHE A 187 -15.41 -6.86 18.09
N PRO A 188 -16.67 -6.61 18.45
CA PRO A 188 -17.53 -5.69 17.70
C PRO A 188 -17.00 -4.27 17.90
N LEU A 189 -16.13 -3.86 16.99
CA LEU A 189 -15.53 -2.53 16.98
C LEU A 189 -16.44 -1.64 16.11
N PRO A 190 -17.18 -0.67 16.68
CA PRO A 190 -18.24 0.07 15.99
C PRO A 190 -17.75 0.93 14.80
N ILE A 191 -16.44 1.06 14.64
CA ILE A 191 -15.78 1.87 13.59
C ILE A 191 -14.98 0.98 12.63
N LEU A 192 -14.78 -0.30 12.93
CA LEU A 192 -13.88 -1.18 12.19
C LEU A 192 -14.67 -2.20 11.38
N GLY A 193 -14.27 -2.34 10.12
CA GLY A 193 -14.80 -3.26 9.10
C GLY A 193 -15.66 -4.38 9.64
N THR A 194 -16.97 -4.14 9.78
CA THR A 194 -17.94 -5.19 10.06
C THR A 194 -17.86 -6.22 8.94
N VAL A 195 -18.07 -7.50 9.23
CA VAL A 195 -18.32 -8.49 8.18
C VAL A 195 -19.44 -7.94 7.29
N GLU A 196 -19.13 -7.60 6.05
CA GLU A 196 -20.16 -7.17 5.09
C GLU A 196 -21.08 -8.38 4.85
N GLN A 197 -22.40 -8.15 4.82
CA GLN A 197 -23.47 -9.14 4.66
C GLN A 197 -22.98 -10.53 4.20
N GLY A 198 -22.92 -11.50 5.12
CA GLY A 198 -22.68 -12.91 4.78
C GLY A 198 -21.22 -13.40 4.78
N PHE A 199 -20.46 -13.18 5.86
CA PHE A 199 -19.16 -13.85 6.15
C PHE A 199 -17.97 -13.48 5.25
N ARG A 200 -17.99 -12.38 4.49
CA ARG A 200 -16.84 -11.96 3.67
C ARG A 200 -15.82 -11.17 4.50
N PHE A 201 -14.56 -11.59 4.43
CA PHE A 201 -13.46 -10.88 5.08
C PHE A 201 -13.03 -9.67 4.24
N ARG A 202 -13.10 -8.47 4.82
CA ARG A 202 -12.67 -7.22 4.17
C ARG A 202 -11.56 -6.46 4.88
N GLY A 203 -11.17 -6.88 6.09
CA GLY A 203 -10.17 -6.15 6.88
C GLY A 203 -10.61 -4.70 7.14
N LEU A 204 -9.68 -3.76 6.97
CA LEU A 204 -9.97 -2.32 6.98
C LEU A 204 -10.44 -1.79 5.61
N MET A 205 -10.50 -2.62 4.56
CA MET A 205 -10.99 -2.17 3.26
C MET A 205 -12.51 -2.08 3.28
N ASN A 206 -13.08 -1.11 2.58
CA ASN A 206 -14.53 -1.01 2.43
C ASN A 206 -15.11 -2.13 1.56
N ASP A 207 -14.32 -2.64 0.60
CA ASP A 207 -14.71 -3.68 -0.36
C ASP A 207 -13.76 -4.90 -0.25
N PRO A 208 -14.27 -6.12 0.02
CA PRO A 208 -13.45 -7.34 0.08
C PRO A 208 -12.73 -7.65 -1.25
N ASN A 209 -13.25 -7.22 -2.39
CA ASN A 209 -12.58 -7.40 -3.68
C ASN A 209 -11.32 -6.54 -3.80
N VAL A 210 -11.31 -5.35 -3.20
CA VAL A 210 -10.12 -4.47 -3.14
C VAL A 210 -9.04 -5.10 -2.27
N LEU A 211 -9.41 -5.66 -1.11
CA LEU A 211 -8.48 -6.42 -0.28
C LEU A 211 -7.88 -7.60 -1.07
N ALA A 212 -8.71 -8.38 -1.75
CA ALA A 212 -8.26 -9.53 -2.53
C ALA A 212 -7.28 -9.14 -3.65
N LEU A 213 -7.51 -8.00 -4.30
CA LEU A 213 -6.61 -7.45 -5.31
C LEU A 213 -5.26 -7.04 -4.71
N HIS A 214 -5.24 -6.39 -3.54
CA HIS A 214 -3.99 -6.09 -2.85
C HIS A 214 -3.23 -7.36 -2.45
N VAL A 215 -3.94 -8.40 -1.98
CA VAL A 215 -3.33 -9.71 -1.70
C VAL A 215 -2.70 -10.29 -2.97
N LEU A 216 -3.38 -10.22 -4.12
CA LEU A 216 -2.84 -10.69 -5.40
C LEU A 216 -1.57 -9.95 -5.83
N ILE A 217 -1.47 -8.65 -5.55
CA ILE A 217 -0.26 -7.87 -5.87
C ILE A 217 0.91 -8.32 -4.98
N ILE A 218 0.65 -8.55 -3.69
CA ILE A 218 1.68 -8.86 -2.69
C ILE A 218 2.14 -10.32 -2.76
N PHE A 219 1.25 -11.25 -3.12
CA PHE A 219 1.52 -12.68 -3.15
C PHE A 219 2.78 -13.06 -3.97
N PRO A 220 2.92 -12.67 -5.26
CA PRO A 220 4.10 -13.03 -6.04
C PRO A 220 5.38 -12.39 -5.50
N ILE A 221 5.30 -11.21 -4.89
CA ILE A 221 6.45 -10.51 -4.29
C ILE A 221 7.01 -11.35 -3.12
N ILE A 222 6.14 -11.80 -2.22
CA ILE A 222 6.54 -12.67 -1.09
C ILE A 222 7.04 -14.02 -1.61
N ALA A 223 6.37 -14.60 -2.60
CA ALA A 223 6.77 -15.86 -3.20
C ALA A 223 8.20 -15.79 -3.76
N LEU A 224 8.56 -14.70 -4.44
CA LEU A 224 9.94 -14.48 -4.91
C LEU A 224 10.92 -14.38 -3.74
N PHE A 225 10.57 -13.72 -2.63
CA PHE A 225 11.45 -13.65 -1.46
C PHE A 225 11.72 -15.00 -0.80
N VAL A 226 10.76 -15.95 -0.83
CA VAL A 226 10.94 -17.32 -0.31
C VAL A 226 12.14 -18.01 -0.97
N PHE A 227 12.27 -17.84 -2.29
CA PHE A 227 13.34 -18.48 -3.06
C PHE A 227 14.72 -17.83 -2.86
N HIS A 228 14.76 -16.53 -2.53
CA HIS A 228 16.02 -15.78 -2.42
C HIS A 228 16.58 -15.72 -0.99
N VAL A 229 15.78 -16.05 0.04
CA VAL A 229 16.26 -15.96 1.42
C VAL A 229 17.11 -17.18 1.81
N ARG A 230 18.30 -16.92 2.37
CA ARG A 230 19.23 -17.96 2.84
C ARG A 230 18.83 -18.57 4.20
N SER A 231 18.20 -17.78 5.07
CA SER A 231 17.82 -18.24 6.42
C SER A 231 16.54 -19.07 6.38
N ASN A 232 16.61 -20.32 6.88
CA ASN A 232 15.46 -21.21 6.99
C ASN A 232 14.33 -20.61 7.84
N VAL A 233 14.66 -19.94 8.95
CA VAL A 233 13.67 -19.28 9.82
C VAL A 233 12.89 -18.22 9.04
N LYS A 234 13.60 -17.35 8.29
CA LYS A 234 12.94 -16.34 7.45
C LYS A 234 12.13 -16.98 6.33
N ARG A 235 12.63 -18.07 5.74
CA ARG A 235 11.91 -18.83 4.70
C ARG A 235 10.59 -19.37 5.25
N TYR A 236 10.59 -20.00 6.42
CA TYR A 236 9.38 -20.51 7.05
C TYR A 236 8.40 -19.40 7.41
N ALA A 237 8.88 -18.25 7.88
CA ALA A 237 8.03 -17.07 8.14
C ALA A 237 7.36 -16.56 6.85
N LEU A 238 8.08 -16.48 5.73
CA LEU A 238 7.52 -16.08 4.44
C LEU A 238 6.52 -17.11 3.89
N VAL A 239 6.79 -18.41 4.06
CA VAL A 239 5.83 -19.47 3.67
C VAL A 239 4.56 -19.38 4.51
N PHE A 240 4.68 -19.20 5.82
CA PHE A 240 3.53 -18.97 6.69
C PHE A 240 2.72 -17.76 6.24
N LEU A 241 3.40 -16.66 5.88
CA LEU A 241 2.74 -15.47 5.35
C LEU A 241 1.98 -15.74 4.04
N LEU A 242 2.53 -16.51 3.11
CA LEU A 242 1.83 -16.90 1.88
C LEU A 242 0.57 -17.73 2.19
N ILE A 243 0.66 -18.66 3.13
CA ILE A 243 -0.48 -19.46 3.58
C ILE A 243 -1.56 -18.55 4.18
N LEU A 244 -1.16 -17.62 5.05
CA LEU A 244 -2.07 -16.64 5.65
C LEU A 244 -2.77 -15.79 4.57
N LEU A 245 -2.01 -15.25 3.62
CA LEU A 245 -2.56 -14.47 2.50
C LEU A 245 -3.51 -15.29 1.63
N PHE A 246 -3.20 -16.57 1.38
CA PHE A 246 -4.10 -17.46 0.65
C PHE A 246 -5.44 -17.64 1.38
N PHE A 247 -5.43 -17.89 2.69
CA PHE A 247 -6.65 -17.98 3.48
C PHE A 247 -7.45 -16.68 3.48
N VAL A 248 -6.78 -15.52 3.59
CA VAL A 248 -7.42 -14.21 3.48
C VAL A 248 -8.07 -14.03 2.11
N LEU A 249 -7.38 -14.40 1.03
CA LEU A 249 -7.92 -14.34 -0.33
C LEU A 249 -9.18 -15.20 -0.46
N LEU A 250 -9.18 -16.44 0.06
CA LEU A 250 -10.38 -17.28 0.08
C LEU A 250 -11.52 -16.65 0.89
N ALA A 251 -11.21 -16.09 2.06
CA ALA A 251 -12.19 -15.46 2.94
C ALA A 251 -12.82 -14.19 2.34
N THR A 252 -12.18 -13.55 1.35
CA THR A 252 -12.79 -12.44 0.61
C THR A 252 -13.93 -12.87 -0.32
N PHE A 253 -14.01 -14.16 -0.67
CA PHE A 253 -14.92 -14.71 -1.70
C PHE A 253 -14.89 -13.95 -3.05
N SER A 254 -13.75 -13.35 -3.41
CA SER A 254 -13.59 -12.63 -4.68
C SER A 254 -13.25 -13.58 -5.83
N ARG A 255 -14.24 -13.88 -6.68
CA ARG A 255 -14.09 -14.75 -7.87
C ARG A 255 -12.97 -14.28 -8.81
N GLY A 256 -12.90 -12.98 -9.06
CA GLY A 256 -11.86 -12.38 -9.90
C GLY A 256 -10.48 -12.56 -9.29
N ALA A 257 -10.36 -12.44 -7.97
CA ALA A 257 -9.08 -12.67 -7.30
C ALA A 257 -8.68 -14.14 -7.32
N THR A 258 -9.61 -15.08 -7.17
CA THR A 258 -9.31 -16.52 -7.29
C THR A 258 -8.77 -16.87 -8.68
N LEU A 259 -9.39 -16.37 -9.75
CA LEU A 259 -8.90 -16.58 -11.12
C LEU A 259 -7.51 -15.95 -11.33
N GLY A 260 -7.32 -14.71 -10.84
CA GLY A 260 -6.02 -14.04 -10.89
C GLY A 260 -4.95 -14.82 -10.12
N PHE A 261 -5.29 -15.40 -8.98
CA PHE A 261 -4.39 -16.23 -8.19
C PHE A 261 -3.94 -17.47 -8.95
N SER A 262 -4.88 -18.18 -9.58
CA SER A 262 -4.57 -19.33 -10.43
C SER A 262 -3.61 -18.96 -11.55
N ALA A 263 -3.81 -17.81 -12.21
CA ALA A 263 -2.90 -17.31 -13.24
C ALA A 263 -1.50 -17.03 -12.69
N ILE A 264 -1.38 -16.43 -11.50
CA ILE A 264 -0.08 -16.18 -10.85
C ILE A 264 0.63 -17.50 -10.54
N VAL A 265 -0.07 -18.49 -9.96
CA VAL A 265 0.52 -19.79 -9.64
C VAL A 265 0.98 -20.52 -10.90
N LEU A 266 0.16 -20.54 -11.96
CA LEU A 266 0.55 -21.13 -13.24
C LEU A 266 1.77 -20.42 -13.85
N GLY A 267 1.82 -19.09 -13.79
CA GLY A 267 2.97 -18.31 -14.24
C GLY A 267 4.24 -18.62 -13.45
N LEU A 268 4.16 -18.71 -12.13
CA LEU A 268 5.28 -19.08 -11.27
C LEU A 268 5.78 -20.50 -11.57
N LEU A 269 4.88 -21.48 -11.71
CA LEU A 269 5.23 -22.85 -12.07
C LEU A 269 5.90 -22.93 -13.45
N TYR A 270 5.41 -22.14 -14.42
CA TYR A 270 6.01 -22.05 -15.74
C TYR A 270 7.44 -21.50 -15.69
N VAL A 271 7.66 -20.44 -14.91
CA VAL A 271 8.99 -19.83 -14.74
C VAL A 271 9.94 -20.78 -14.00
N LEU A 272 9.49 -21.44 -12.94
CA LEU A 272 10.31 -22.37 -12.14
C LEU A 272 10.72 -23.66 -12.87
N ARG A 273 10.02 -24.00 -13.96
CA ARG A 273 10.36 -25.17 -14.79
C ARG A 273 11.52 -24.89 -15.77
N ARG A 274 11.80 -23.63 -16.08
CA ARG A 274 12.90 -23.22 -16.95
C ARG A 274 14.19 -23.05 -16.15
#